data_AF-A0A6J3BZJ5-F1
#
_entry.id   AF-A0A6J3BZJ5-F1
#
_cell.length_a   1.000
_cell.length_b   1.000
_cell.length_c   1.000
_cell.angle_alpha   90.00
_cell.angle_beta   90.00
_cell.angle_gamma   90.00
#
_symmetry.space_group_name_H-M   'P 1'
#
loop_
_entity.id
_entity.type
_entity.pdbx_description
1 polymer ?
#
loop_
_entity_poly.entity_id
_entity_poly.type
_entity_poly.pdbx_seq_one_letter_code
_entity_poly.pdbx_strand_id
1 'polypeptide(L)'
;MGRKIPAKKHRGVKDPLEQNARRLQILKTKINAPPKDPDDQPVPRSLINLFAFRDKDKKQTGNKKKRKHHVSGTVTDDGNKKSPVHNPVARLRKLPGESGRDFTLRINGAIRALHNAAEPQHYPVDLEEDDVKGERMAAQRERRERKRKRAAAARAGPAAAAAAAAAAAAAAPPPLSRAQRLALKKKEKKLRALDV
;
A
#
# COMPACT_ATOMS: atom_id res chain seq x y z
N MET A 1 38.19 -31.01 -3.98
CA MET A 1 38.99 -30.04 -4.76
C MET A 1 38.07 -29.30 -5.73
N GLY A 2 37.57 -28.11 -5.37
CA GLY A 2 36.61 -27.36 -6.20
C GLY A 2 37.24 -26.81 -7.49
N ARG A 3 36.52 -26.91 -8.62
CA ARG A 3 36.95 -26.30 -9.89
C ARG A 3 36.88 -24.78 -9.78
N LYS A 4 37.99 -24.08 -9.98
CA LYS A 4 38.03 -22.61 -10.05
C LYS A 4 37.22 -22.12 -11.26
N ILE A 5 36.24 -21.26 -11.02
CA ILE A 5 35.49 -20.57 -12.08
C ILE A 5 36.38 -19.44 -12.63
N PRO A 6 36.62 -19.36 -13.95
CA PRO A 6 37.43 -18.30 -14.53
C PRO A 6 36.74 -16.95 -14.35
N ALA A 7 37.45 -15.98 -13.77
CA ALA A 7 36.95 -14.62 -13.61
C ALA A 7 36.81 -13.93 -14.98
N LYS A 8 35.63 -13.35 -15.24
CA LYS A 8 35.39 -12.51 -16.42
C LYS A 8 36.24 -11.24 -16.27
N LYS A 9 37.29 -11.10 -17.07
CA LYS A 9 38.03 -9.84 -17.16
C LYS A 9 37.07 -8.74 -17.63
N HIS A 10 37.01 -7.61 -16.93
CA HIS A 10 36.33 -6.42 -17.44
C HIS A 10 37.06 -6.01 -18.72
N ARG A 11 36.45 -6.26 -19.88
CA ARG A 11 36.92 -5.64 -21.11
C ARG A 11 36.70 -4.14 -20.93
N GLY A 12 37.78 -3.37 -20.90
CA GLY A 12 37.72 -1.92 -20.87
C GLY A 12 36.97 -1.36 -22.10
N VAL A 13 37.01 -0.04 -22.26
CA VAL A 13 36.51 0.60 -23.48
C VAL A 13 37.23 -0.02 -24.67
N LYS A 14 36.47 -0.67 -25.56
CA LYS A 14 37.01 -1.46 -26.69
C LYS A 14 37.84 -0.58 -27.62
N ASP A 15 37.32 0.61 -27.95
CA ASP A 15 37.96 1.62 -28.79
C ASP A 15 37.59 3.03 -28.31
N PRO A 16 38.55 3.84 -27.79
CA PRO A 16 38.26 5.14 -27.18
C PRO A 16 37.75 6.18 -28.19
N LEU A 17 38.26 6.13 -29.43
CA LEU A 17 37.84 7.02 -30.50
C LEU A 17 36.40 6.75 -30.94
N GLU A 18 36.02 5.47 -31.07
CA GLU A 18 34.63 5.12 -31.38
C GLU A 18 33.68 5.52 -30.25
N GLN A 19 34.08 5.31 -28.99
CA GLN A 19 33.25 5.69 -27.86
C GLN A 19 33.02 7.21 -27.82
N ASN A 20 34.07 8.00 -28.06
CA ASN A 20 33.98 9.46 -28.16
C ASN A 20 33.11 9.88 -29.34
N ALA A 21 33.28 9.28 -30.52
CA ALA A 21 32.44 9.57 -31.70
C ALA A 21 30.95 9.29 -31.43
N ARG A 22 30.63 8.12 -30.84
CA ARG A 22 29.26 7.77 -30.44
C ARG A 22 28.71 8.74 -29.39
N ARG A 23 29.51 9.11 -28.39
CA ARG A 23 29.12 10.09 -27.37
C ARG A 23 28.80 11.45 -28.01
N LEU A 24 29.66 11.94 -28.90
CA LEU A 24 29.45 13.22 -29.60
C LEU A 24 28.20 13.18 -30.50
N GLN A 25 27.96 12.07 -31.21
CA GLN A 25 26.73 11.89 -32.00
C GLN A 25 25.45 11.94 -31.14
N ILE A 26 25.46 11.28 -29.97
CA ILE A 26 24.33 11.32 -29.04
C ILE A 26 24.14 12.72 -28.46
N LEU A 27 25.21 13.43 -28.12
CA LEU A 27 25.12 14.78 -27.57
C LEU A 27 24.58 15.79 -28.59
N LYS A 28 24.98 15.66 -29.86
CA LYS A 28 24.48 16.51 -30.96
C LYS A 28 22.96 16.49 -31.09
N THR A 29 22.31 15.35 -30.81
CA THR A 29 20.84 15.22 -30.93
C THR A 29 20.08 15.63 -29.66
N LYS A 30 20.78 15.89 -28.55
CA LYS A 30 20.17 16.22 -27.25
C LYS A 30 20.35 17.68 -26.85
N ILE A 31 21.43 18.31 -27.29
CA ILE A 31 21.73 19.71 -26.96
C ILE A 31 21.07 20.60 -28.02
N ASN A 32 20.16 21.47 -27.59
CA ASN A 32 19.50 22.49 -28.42
C ASN A 32 18.82 21.97 -29.69
N ALA A 33 18.53 20.67 -29.77
CA ALA A 33 17.72 20.12 -30.85
C ALA A 33 16.26 20.52 -30.59
N PRO A 34 15.55 21.12 -31.57
CA PRO A 34 14.13 21.34 -31.43
C PRO A 34 13.40 19.99 -31.25
N PRO A 35 12.27 19.95 -30.53
CA PRO A 35 11.40 18.79 -30.51
C PRO A 35 11.10 18.33 -31.93
N LYS A 36 11.15 17.01 -32.19
CA LYS A 36 10.91 16.46 -33.53
C LYS A 36 9.50 16.76 -34.02
N ASP A 37 8.54 16.67 -33.11
CA ASP A 37 7.15 16.99 -33.33
C ASP A 37 6.74 18.06 -32.30
N PRO A 38 6.15 19.20 -32.73
CA PRO A 38 5.79 20.30 -31.83
C PRO A 38 4.62 19.94 -30.90
N ASP A 39 3.77 18.99 -31.30
CA ASP A 39 2.58 18.57 -30.55
C ASP A 39 2.81 17.29 -29.72
N ASP A 40 3.93 16.59 -29.93
CA ASP A 40 4.22 15.37 -29.19
C ASP A 40 4.79 15.69 -27.80
N GLN A 41 3.96 15.47 -26.78
CA GLN A 41 4.39 15.57 -25.39
C GLN A 41 4.80 14.19 -24.88
N PRO A 42 6.08 13.98 -24.51
CA PRO A 42 6.54 12.68 -24.07
C PRO A 42 5.85 12.31 -22.74
N VAL A 43 5.16 11.17 -22.75
CA VAL A 43 4.52 10.63 -21.55
C VAL A 43 5.59 10.27 -20.50
N PRO A 44 5.41 10.65 -19.22
CA PRO A 44 6.33 10.27 -18.14
C PRO A 44 6.57 8.76 -18.05
N ARG A 45 7.83 8.36 -17.84
CA ARG A 45 8.23 6.94 -17.74
C ARG A 45 7.49 6.18 -16.65
N SER A 46 7.15 6.84 -15.55
CA SER A 46 6.36 6.26 -14.46
C SER A 46 5.01 5.74 -14.97
N LEU A 47 4.29 6.53 -15.77
CA LEU A 47 3.01 6.13 -16.36
C LEU A 47 3.18 4.99 -17.37
N ILE A 48 4.21 5.06 -18.22
CA ILE A 48 4.52 3.98 -19.17
C ILE A 48 4.75 2.65 -18.42
N ASN A 49 5.49 2.69 -17.31
CA ASN A 49 5.78 1.51 -16.50
C ASN A 49 4.53 0.89 -15.87
N LEU A 50 3.54 1.70 -15.47
CA LEU A 50 2.27 1.20 -14.93
C LEU A 50 1.47 0.43 -15.99
N PHE A 51 1.48 0.88 -17.24
CA PHE A 51 0.76 0.22 -18.34
C PHE A 51 1.52 -0.93 -19.00
N ALA A 52 2.85 -0.99 -18.83
CA ALA A 52 3.71 -2.01 -19.44
C ALA A 52 3.30 -3.47 -19.11
N PHE A 53 2.59 -3.70 -18.00
CA PHE A 53 2.10 -5.03 -17.63
C PHE A 53 0.91 -5.48 -18.49
N ARG A 54 0.00 -4.56 -18.84
CA ARG A 54 -1.21 -4.86 -19.64
C ARG A 54 -0.85 -5.34 -21.05
N ASP A 55 0.27 -4.85 -21.60
CA ASP A 55 0.71 -5.21 -22.95
C ASP A 55 1.52 -6.50 -23.00
N LYS A 56 2.14 -6.91 -21.90
CA LYS A 56 2.88 -8.19 -21.81
C LYS A 56 1.93 -9.38 -21.89
N ASP A 57 0.77 -9.29 -21.25
CA ASP A 57 -0.23 -10.35 -21.25
C ASP A 57 -0.84 -10.59 -22.65
N LYS A 58 -1.00 -9.52 -23.43
CA LYS A 58 -1.48 -9.60 -24.83
C LYS A 58 -0.45 -10.21 -25.78
N LYS A 59 0.85 -10.05 -25.52
CA LYS A 59 1.93 -10.57 -26.38
C LYS A 59 2.31 -12.03 -26.08
N GLN A 60 2.10 -12.49 -24.84
CA GLN A 60 2.37 -13.86 -24.40
C GLN A 60 1.37 -14.91 -24.94
N THR A 61 0.19 -14.49 -25.38
CA THR A 61 -0.85 -15.40 -25.88
C THR A 61 -0.68 -15.82 -27.34
N GLY A 62 0.15 -15.11 -28.12
CA GLY A 62 0.32 -15.35 -29.57
C GLY A 62 1.28 -16.49 -29.96
N ASN A 63 2.24 -16.86 -29.10
CA ASN A 63 3.37 -17.72 -29.51
C ASN A 63 3.44 -19.08 -28.80
N LYS A 64 2.33 -19.63 -28.30
CA LYS A 64 2.28 -21.03 -27.85
C LYS A 64 2.14 -21.95 -29.06
N LYS A 65 3.26 -22.39 -29.63
CA LYS A 65 3.31 -23.47 -30.64
C LYS A 65 2.61 -24.71 -30.06
N LYS A 66 1.39 -25.00 -30.53
CA LYS A 66 0.63 -26.18 -30.14
C LYS A 66 1.33 -27.42 -30.71
N ARG A 67 1.91 -28.26 -29.85
CA ARG A 67 2.30 -29.62 -30.24
C ARG A 67 1.01 -30.41 -30.49
N LYS A 68 0.76 -30.82 -31.74
CA LYS A 68 -0.36 -31.69 -32.09
C LYS A 68 -0.07 -33.09 -31.55
N HIS A 69 -0.76 -33.51 -30.49
CA HIS A 69 -0.93 -34.94 -30.21
C HIS A 69 -2.19 -35.40 -30.91
N HIS A 70 -2.05 -36.34 -31.83
CA HIS A 70 -3.15 -37.04 -32.49
C HIS A 70 -3.57 -38.20 -31.59
N VAL A 71 -4.73 -38.13 -30.96
CA VAL A 71 -5.41 -39.31 -30.41
C VAL A 71 -6.90 -39.20 -30.76
N SER A 72 -7.35 -40.29 -31.35
CA SER A 72 -8.65 -40.59 -31.93
C SER A 72 -9.82 -40.54 -30.96
N GLY A 73 -10.97 -40.08 -31.47
CA GLY A 73 -12.29 -40.67 -31.25
C GLY A 73 -12.83 -40.71 -29.82
N THR A 74 -13.74 -39.79 -29.50
CA THR A 74 -15.11 -40.10 -29.03
C THR A 74 -15.87 -38.79 -28.85
N VAL A 75 -17.09 -38.77 -29.38
CA VAL A 75 -18.08 -37.69 -29.24
C VAL A 75 -18.72 -37.84 -27.86
N THR A 76 -18.44 -36.91 -26.94
CA THR A 76 -19.32 -36.59 -25.82
C THR A 76 -19.16 -35.11 -25.46
N ASP A 77 -20.24 -34.37 -25.69
CA ASP A 77 -20.84 -33.38 -24.81
C ASP A 77 -19.95 -32.33 -24.13
N ASP A 78 -20.13 -31.08 -24.58
CA ASP A 78 -19.93 -29.84 -23.85
C ASP A 78 -18.74 -29.75 -22.88
N GLY A 79 -17.56 -29.54 -23.47
CA GLY A 79 -16.84 -28.28 -23.25
C GLY A 79 -16.40 -27.91 -21.83
N ASN A 80 -16.37 -28.82 -20.86
CA ASN A 80 -15.84 -28.52 -19.54
C ASN A 80 -14.31 -28.68 -19.53
N LYS A 81 -13.63 -27.69 -20.14
CA LYS A 81 -12.21 -27.45 -19.86
C LYS A 81 -12.12 -27.21 -18.36
N LYS A 82 -11.56 -28.18 -17.65
CA LYS A 82 -11.19 -28.12 -16.23
C LYS A 82 -10.47 -26.79 -15.97
N SER A 83 -11.22 -25.78 -15.57
CA SER A 83 -10.68 -24.54 -15.05
C SER A 83 -10.28 -24.80 -13.60
N PRO A 84 -9.10 -24.36 -13.16
CA PRO A 84 -8.52 -24.81 -11.90
C PRO A 84 -9.17 -24.17 -10.66
N VAL A 85 -10.27 -23.42 -10.79
CA VAL A 85 -10.97 -22.81 -9.65
C VAL A 85 -12.47 -22.84 -9.90
N HIS A 86 -13.18 -23.60 -9.09
CA HIS A 86 -14.62 -23.83 -9.19
C HIS A 86 -15.38 -22.55 -8.76
N ASN A 87 -15.55 -21.57 -9.65
CA ASN A 87 -16.30 -20.35 -9.34
C ASN A 87 -17.83 -20.66 -9.26
N PRO A 88 -18.46 -20.57 -8.08
CA PRO A 88 -19.89 -20.86 -7.89
C PRO A 88 -20.80 -19.86 -8.62
N VAL A 89 -20.34 -18.61 -8.82
CA VAL A 89 -21.13 -17.55 -9.48
C VAL A 89 -21.33 -17.86 -10.96
N ALA A 90 -20.33 -18.42 -11.63
CA ALA A 90 -20.37 -18.70 -13.08
C ALA A 90 -21.40 -19.78 -13.47
N ARG A 91 -21.90 -20.56 -12.51
CA ARG A 91 -22.91 -21.60 -12.74
C ARG A 91 -24.33 -21.15 -12.39
N LEU A 92 -24.52 -19.98 -11.79
CA LEU A 92 -25.84 -19.49 -11.40
C LEU A 92 -26.65 -19.13 -12.65
N ARG A 93 -27.72 -19.89 -12.89
CA ARG A 93 -28.76 -19.56 -13.87
C ARG A 93 -30.03 -19.15 -13.13
N LYS A 94 -30.79 -18.24 -13.71
CA LYS A 94 -32.11 -17.84 -13.20
C LYS A 94 -33.03 -19.05 -13.17
N LEU A 95 -33.66 -19.32 -12.03
CA LEU A 95 -34.60 -20.44 -11.88
C LEU A 95 -35.96 -20.09 -12.49
N PRO A 96 -36.73 -21.07 -13.00
CA PRO A 96 -38.10 -20.81 -13.44
C PRO A 96 -38.94 -20.33 -12.26
N GLY A 97 -39.57 -19.16 -12.39
CA GLY A 97 -40.37 -18.53 -11.32
C GLY A 97 -39.61 -17.59 -10.38
N GLU A 98 -38.28 -17.47 -10.51
CA GLU A 98 -37.50 -16.52 -9.71
C GLU A 98 -37.67 -15.08 -10.23
N SER A 99 -37.85 -14.11 -9.33
CA SER A 99 -37.84 -12.71 -9.71
C SER A 99 -36.42 -12.26 -10.08
N GLY A 100 -36.28 -11.21 -10.90
CA GLY A 100 -34.95 -10.67 -11.23
C GLY A 100 -34.19 -10.18 -9.98
N ARG A 101 -34.92 -9.70 -8.97
CA ARG A 101 -34.35 -9.27 -7.69
C ARG A 101 -33.79 -10.43 -6.89
N ASP A 102 -34.50 -11.55 -6.81
CA ASP A 102 -34.04 -12.72 -6.05
C ASP A 102 -32.80 -13.35 -6.69
N PHE A 103 -32.74 -13.36 -8.03
CA PHE A 103 -31.55 -13.82 -8.75
C PHE A 103 -30.31 -12.98 -8.44
N THR A 104 -30.46 -11.65 -8.41
CA THR A 104 -29.35 -10.74 -8.07
C THR A 104 -28.90 -10.89 -6.62
N LEU A 105 -29.83 -11.10 -5.68
CA LEU A 105 -29.50 -11.40 -4.28
C LEU A 105 -28.70 -12.70 -4.16
N ARG A 106 -29.07 -13.74 -4.91
CA ARG A 106 -28.34 -15.02 -4.95
C ARG A 106 -26.93 -14.88 -5.52
N ILE A 107 -26.76 -14.08 -6.58
CA ILE A 107 -25.43 -13.74 -7.11
C ILE A 107 -24.59 -13.04 -6.05
N ASN A 108 -25.14 -12.03 -5.38
CA ASN A 108 -24.43 -11.27 -4.35
C ASN A 108 -24.05 -12.15 -3.14
N GLY A 109 -24.92 -13.07 -2.75
CA GLY A 109 -24.63 -14.05 -1.71
C GLY A 109 -23.46 -14.97 -2.09
N ALA A 110 -23.45 -15.48 -3.33
CA ALA A 110 -22.37 -16.33 -3.83
C ALA A 110 -21.03 -15.57 -3.93
N ILE A 111 -21.06 -14.29 -4.34
CA ILE A 111 -19.88 -13.42 -4.36
C ILE A 111 -19.34 -13.21 -2.93
N ARG A 112 -20.20 -12.92 -1.95
CA ARG A 112 -19.78 -12.77 -0.55
C ARG A 112 -19.18 -14.06 0.01
N ALA A 113 -19.74 -15.22 -0.32
CA ALA A 113 -19.20 -16.51 0.10
C ALA A 113 -17.77 -16.75 -0.44
N LEU A 114 -17.48 -16.28 -1.66
CA LEU A 114 -16.12 -16.33 -2.23
C LEU A 114 -15.14 -15.39 -1.52
N HIS A 115 -15.61 -14.21 -1.09
CA HIS A 115 -14.76 -13.22 -0.45
C HIS A 115 -14.56 -13.44 1.05
N ASN A 116 -15.46 -14.17 1.72
CA ASN A 116 -15.47 -14.34 3.17
C ASN A 116 -14.87 -15.68 3.66
N ALA A 117 -14.28 -16.50 2.79
CA ALA A 117 -14.07 -17.91 3.11
C ALA A 117 -12.97 -18.22 4.14
N ALA A 118 -11.78 -17.60 4.13
CA ALA A 118 -10.73 -18.00 5.08
C ALA A 118 -9.46 -17.14 5.09
N GLU A 119 -9.28 -16.18 4.19
CA GLU A 119 -8.06 -15.36 4.25
C GLU A 119 -8.30 -14.19 5.20
N PRO A 120 -7.66 -14.14 6.38
CA PRO A 120 -7.32 -12.84 6.92
C PRO A 120 -6.59 -12.13 5.79
N GLN A 121 -7.21 -11.09 5.25
CA GLN A 121 -6.61 -10.17 4.31
C GLN A 121 -5.18 -9.97 4.80
N HIS A 122 -4.18 -10.44 4.04
CA HIS A 122 -2.76 -10.34 4.39
C HIS A 122 -2.29 -8.88 4.29
N TYR A 123 -3.15 -7.93 4.66
CA TYR A 123 -2.68 -6.71 5.23
C TYR A 123 -1.84 -7.13 6.43
N PRO A 124 -0.59 -6.66 6.54
CA PRO A 124 -0.03 -6.54 7.87
C PRO A 124 -1.10 -5.81 8.68
N VAL A 125 -1.70 -6.52 9.64
CA VAL A 125 -2.20 -5.85 10.81
C VAL A 125 -0.93 -5.21 11.34
N ASP A 126 -0.74 -3.95 10.98
CA ASP A 126 0.18 -3.07 11.67
C ASP A 126 -0.38 -3.06 13.08
N LEU A 127 0.08 -4.05 13.85
CA LEU A 127 -0.13 -4.16 15.26
C LEU A 127 0.23 -2.77 15.79
N GLU A 128 -0.80 -2.09 16.30
CA GLU A 128 -0.72 -0.86 17.06
C GLU A 128 0.06 -1.14 18.36
N GLU A 129 1.30 -1.61 18.23
CA GLU A 129 2.15 -1.85 19.40
C GLU A 129 2.78 -0.55 19.88
N ASP A 130 2.88 0.49 19.03
CA ASP A 130 3.20 1.86 19.45
C ASP A 130 2.86 2.87 18.32
N ASP A 131 1.58 3.21 18.07
CA ASP A 131 1.26 4.36 17.19
C ASP A 131 1.51 5.68 17.94
N VAL A 132 2.80 5.96 18.21
CA VAL A 132 3.30 7.22 18.80
C VAL A 132 2.77 8.43 18.03
N LYS A 133 2.48 8.28 16.73
CA LYS A 133 1.94 9.34 15.89
C LYS A 133 0.45 9.55 16.15
N GLY A 134 -0.32 8.48 16.28
CA GLY A 134 -1.72 8.46 16.70
C GLY A 134 -1.92 9.11 18.08
N GLU A 135 -1.10 8.72 19.06
CA GLU A 135 -1.13 9.31 20.41
C GLU A 135 -0.81 10.81 20.39
N ARG A 136 0.22 11.23 19.65
CA ARG A 136 0.55 12.66 19.49
C ARG A 136 -0.59 13.44 18.84
N MET A 137 -1.27 12.84 17.86
CA MET A 137 -2.42 13.45 17.20
C MET A 137 -3.64 13.51 18.12
N ALA A 138 -3.89 12.47 18.92
CA ALA A 138 -4.95 12.45 19.93
C ALA A 138 -4.73 13.53 21.00
N ALA A 139 -3.51 13.63 21.55
CA ALA A 139 -3.13 14.69 22.49
C ALA A 139 -3.28 16.10 21.89
N GLN A 140 -2.97 16.26 20.60
CA GLN A 140 -3.15 17.54 19.91
C GLN A 140 -4.63 17.88 19.71
N ARG A 141 -5.48 16.91 19.37
CA ARG A 141 -6.94 17.09 19.26
C ARG A 141 -7.54 17.47 20.61
N GLU A 142 -7.19 16.75 21.67
CA GLU A 142 -7.65 17.06 23.03
C GLU A 142 -7.22 18.47 23.46
N ARG A 143 -5.98 18.87 23.18
CA ARG A 143 -5.50 20.24 23.44
C ARG A 143 -6.33 21.29 22.69
N ARG A 144 -6.69 21.04 21.44
CA ARG A 144 -7.53 21.95 20.64
C ARG A 144 -8.95 22.03 21.21
N GLU A 145 -9.52 20.92 21.65
CA GLU A 145 -10.84 20.89 22.30
C GLU A 145 -10.84 21.63 23.63
N ARG A 146 -9.83 21.43 24.47
CA ARG A 146 -9.67 22.18 25.73
C ARG A 146 -9.60 23.68 25.47
N LYS A 147 -8.87 24.12 24.43
CA LYS A 147 -8.82 25.53 24.01
C LYS A 147 -10.19 26.04 23.53
N ARG A 148 -10.90 25.25 22.72
CA ARG A 148 -12.25 25.60 22.26
C ARG A 148 -13.24 25.73 23.41
N LYS A 149 -13.25 24.78 24.36
CA LYS A 149 -14.09 24.82 25.56
C LYS A 149 -13.76 26.03 26.44
N ARG A 150 -12.48 26.35 26.63
CA ARG A 150 -12.06 27.56 27.37
C ARG A 150 -12.50 28.85 26.67
N ALA A 151 -12.35 28.92 25.35
CA ALA A 151 -12.81 30.08 24.58
C ALA A 151 -14.34 30.23 24.60
N ALA A 152 -15.07 29.12 24.54
CA ALA A 152 -16.53 29.12 24.67
C ALA A 152 -16.98 29.55 26.08
N ALA A 153 -16.31 29.05 27.13
CA ALA A 153 -16.58 29.46 28.50
C ALA A 153 -16.23 30.94 28.76
N ALA A 154 -15.15 31.45 28.16
CA ALA A 154 -14.81 32.87 28.23
C ALA A 154 -15.85 33.77 27.52
N ARG A 155 -16.44 33.29 26.42
CA ARG A 155 -17.56 33.98 25.73
C ARG A 155 -18.87 33.90 26.51
N ALA A 156 -19.08 32.86 27.32
CA ALA A 156 -20.28 32.65 28.14
C ALA A 156 -20.26 33.42 29.48
N GLY A 157 -19.19 34.17 29.78
CA GLY A 157 -19.09 35.02 30.96
C GLY A 157 -18.16 34.48 32.07
N PRO A 158 -17.79 35.32 33.05
CA PRO A 158 -16.73 35.02 34.02
C PRO A 158 -17.07 33.84 34.95
N ALA A 159 -18.36 33.64 35.28
CA ALA A 159 -18.82 32.51 36.08
C ALA A 159 -18.64 31.16 35.38
N ALA A 160 -18.92 31.08 34.07
CA ALA A 160 -18.72 29.88 33.27
C ALA A 160 -17.23 29.57 33.05
N ALA A 161 -16.39 30.61 32.90
CA ALA A 161 -14.94 30.46 32.81
C ALA A 161 -14.32 29.92 34.12
N ALA A 162 -14.79 30.39 35.28
CA ALA A 162 -14.35 29.90 36.59
C ALA A 162 -14.75 28.43 36.83
N ALA A 163 -15.98 28.05 36.47
CA ALA A 163 -16.45 26.67 36.58
C ALA A 163 -15.67 25.70 35.67
N ALA A 164 -15.36 26.11 34.43
CA ALA A 164 -14.55 25.32 33.52
C ALA A 164 -13.08 25.19 33.97
N ALA A 165 -12.53 26.21 34.64
CA ALA A 165 -11.19 26.16 35.24
C ALA A 165 -11.14 25.25 36.46
N ALA A 166 -12.16 25.29 37.33
CA ALA A 166 -12.29 24.41 38.49
C ALA A 166 -12.44 22.93 38.09
N ALA A 167 -13.27 22.64 37.08
CA ALA A 167 -13.43 21.28 36.55
C ALA A 167 -12.13 20.75 35.91
N ALA A 168 -11.37 21.60 35.22
CA ALA A 168 -10.07 21.23 34.67
C ALA A 168 -8.99 21.04 35.76
N ALA A 169 -9.08 21.76 36.88
CA ALA A 169 -8.20 21.59 38.03
C ALA A 169 -8.52 20.33 38.83
N ALA A 170 -9.79 19.93 38.91
CA ALA A 170 -10.23 18.69 39.56
C ALA A 170 -9.83 17.42 38.78
N ALA A 171 -9.73 17.51 37.45
CA ALA A 171 -9.34 16.39 36.59
C ALA A 171 -7.81 16.18 36.46
N ALA A 172 -6.99 17.12 36.95
CA ALA A 172 -5.53 17.01 36.90
C ALA A 172 -4.98 16.53 38.25
N PRO A 173 -3.99 15.61 38.28
CA PRO A 173 -3.35 15.23 39.53
C PRO A 173 -2.69 16.46 40.19
N PRO A 174 -2.71 16.56 41.53
CA PRO A 174 -2.14 17.70 42.23
C PRO A 174 -0.65 17.86 41.87
N PRO A 175 -0.16 19.10 41.68
CA PRO A 175 1.22 19.33 41.30
C PRO A 175 2.15 18.81 42.40
N LEU A 176 3.03 17.86 42.04
CA LEU A 176 4.00 17.29 42.98
C LEU A 176 4.86 18.39 43.61
N SER A 177 5.08 18.28 44.92
CA SER A 177 5.93 19.20 45.67
C SER A 177 7.39 19.08 45.23
N ARG A 178 8.20 20.13 45.49
CA ARG A 178 9.63 20.15 45.12
C ARG A 178 10.39 18.94 45.68
N ALA A 179 10.08 18.54 46.91
CA ALA A 179 10.70 17.38 47.56
C ALA A 179 10.32 16.06 46.87
N GLN A 180 9.06 15.89 46.50
CA GLN A 180 8.58 14.70 45.78
C GLN A 180 9.24 14.58 44.39
N ARG A 181 9.39 15.70 43.67
CA ARG A 181 10.10 15.73 42.38
C ARG A 181 11.56 15.32 42.50
N LEU A 182 12.25 15.76 43.56
CA LEU A 182 13.64 15.37 43.81
C LEU A 182 13.76 13.89 44.16
N ALA A 183 12.81 13.33 44.91
CA ALA A 183 12.78 11.91 45.24
C ALA A 183 12.59 11.03 44.00
N LEU A 184 11.67 11.38 43.09
CA LEU A 184 11.47 10.65 41.83
C LEU A 184 12.72 10.69 40.94
N LYS A 185 13.33 11.87 40.77
CA LYS A 185 14.60 12.00 40.02
C LYS A 185 15.73 11.15 40.60
N LYS A 186 15.82 11.04 41.92
CA LYS A 186 16.81 10.16 42.58
C LYS A 186 16.52 8.68 42.31
N LYS A 187 15.25 8.28 42.31
CA LYS A 187 14.83 6.90 41.99
C LYS A 187 15.12 6.55 40.52
N GLU A 188 14.78 7.42 39.58
CA GLU A 188 15.07 7.24 38.15
C GLU A 188 16.57 7.10 37.87
N LYS A 189 17.40 7.92 38.53
CA LYS A 189 18.87 7.81 38.42
C LYS A 189 19.40 6.49 38.95
N LYS A 190 18.82 5.94 40.02
CA LYS A 190 19.21 4.64 40.58
C LYS A 190 18.80 3.48 39.66
N LEU A 191 17.59 3.53 39.09
CA LEU A 191 17.13 2.51 38.14
C LEU A 191 17.99 2.49 36.86
N ARG A 192 18.28 3.67 36.28
CA ARG A 192 19.18 3.77 35.13
C ARG A 192 20.61 3.31 35.40
N ALA A 193 21.06 3.33 36.64
CA ALA A 193 22.38 2.85 37.02
C ALA A 193 22.42 1.33 37.28
N LEU A 194 21.27 0.67 37.37
CA LEU A 194 21.14 -0.78 37.52
C LEU A 194 20.87 -1.49 36.17
N ASP A 195 20.35 -0.77 35.18
CA ASP A 195 20.10 -1.26 33.82
C ASP A 195 21.33 -1.18 32.88
N VAL A 196 22.51 -0.82 33.42
CA VAL A 196 23.82 -0.79 32.71
C VAL A 196 24.75 -1.79 33.37
#